data_AF-A0A7R9VVI1-F1
#
_entry.id   AF-A0A7R9VVI1-F1
#
_cell.length_a   1.000
_cell.length_b   1.000
_cell.length_c   1.000
_cell.angle_alpha   90.00
_cell.angle_beta   90.00
_cell.angle_gamma   90.00
#
_symmetry.space_group_name_H-M   'P 1'
#
loop_
_entity.id
_entity.type
_entity.pdbx_description
1 polymer ?
#
loop_
_entity_poly.entity_id
_entity_poly.type
_entity_poly.pdbx_seq_one_letter_code
_entity_poly.pdbx_strand_id
1 'polypeptide(L)'
;PPPPLPPPPPPPPEHPCGVTVTASMAGNAMRNPCALLVFYLQAIYAKGLEASFMCLPNKQDPPVQASAFAVMSTRGAAAALLSRLTEDKASGGMLVRTLGLGCGDSVIGYSNDCGTTGGLYSNKPEDGPLFNCYSPPPEPPTPPRPPTPPLPPPPPPPPPFPPLPP
;
A
#
# COMPACT_ATOMS: atom_id res chain seq x y z
N PRO A 1 -30.69 5.65 -60.59
CA PRO A 1 -29.75 5.80 -59.45
C PRO A 1 -30.20 4.87 -58.32
N PRO A 2 -29.30 4.18 -57.61
CA PRO A 2 -29.68 3.40 -56.45
C PRO A 2 -30.25 4.34 -55.36
N PRO A 3 -31.20 3.87 -54.54
CA PRO A 3 -31.72 4.65 -53.42
C PRO A 3 -30.59 4.99 -52.44
N PRO A 4 -30.64 6.17 -51.78
CA PRO A 4 -29.66 6.52 -50.77
C PRO A 4 -29.66 5.47 -49.67
N LEU A 5 -28.46 5.05 -49.24
CA LEU A 5 -28.31 4.14 -48.12
C LEU A 5 -28.95 4.76 -46.88
N PRO A 6 -29.68 3.97 -46.07
CA PRO A 6 -30.20 4.45 -44.80
C PRO A 6 -29.04 4.95 -43.93
N PRO A 7 -29.29 5.99 -43.11
CA PRO A 7 -28.28 6.46 -42.17
C PRO A 7 -27.87 5.30 -41.24
N PRO A 8 -26.57 5.23 -40.87
CA PRO A 8 -26.14 4.24 -39.90
C PRO A 8 -26.94 4.40 -38.60
N PRO A 9 -27.27 3.28 -37.92
CA PRO A 9 -27.95 3.36 -36.63
C PRO A 9 -27.08 4.16 -35.64
N PRO A 10 -27.71 4.87 -34.68
CA PRO A 10 -26.97 5.57 -33.64
C PRO A 10 -26.09 4.58 -32.86
N PRO A 11 -24.91 5.01 -32.39
CA PRO A 11 -24.06 4.16 -31.56
C PRO A 11 -24.82 3.74 -30.29
N PRO A 12 -24.58 2.52 -29.78
CA PRO A 12 -25.19 2.06 -28.55
C PRO A 12 -24.81 2.98 -27.37
N PRO A 13 -25.68 3.13 -26.36
CA PRO A 13 -25.37 3.92 -25.16
C PRO A 13 -24.06 3.45 -24.52
N GLU A 14 -23.23 4.39 -24.06
CA GLU A 14 -22.04 4.04 -23.29
C GLU A 14 -22.48 3.33 -22.00
N HIS A 15 -21.91 2.15 -21.75
CA HIS A 15 -22.19 1.39 -20.55
C HIS A 15 -21.29 1.92 -19.42
N PRO A 16 -21.82 2.06 -18.19
CA PRO A 16 -21.02 2.47 -17.05
C PRO A 16 -19.88 1.47 -16.81
N CYS A 17 -18.76 2.00 -16.37
CA CYS A 17 -17.49 1.29 -16.27
C CYS A 17 -17.12 1.07 -14.80
N GLY A 18 -16.91 -0.18 -14.38
CA GLY A 18 -16.42 -0.52 -13.04
C GLY A 18 -14.90 -0.52 -12.94
N VAL A 19 -14.35 0.26 -12.00
CA VAL A 19 -12.92 0.24 -11.64
C VAL A 19 -12.77 -0.22 -10.19
N THR A 20 -11.95 -1.23 -9.95
CA THR A 20 -11.61 -1.69 -8.60
C THR A 20 -10.17 -1.33 -8.28
N VAL A 21 -9.96 -0.69 -7.12
CA VAL A 21 -8.63 -0.39 -6.59
C VAL A 21 -8.45 -1.12 -5.27
N THR A 22 -7.41 -1.93 -5.16
CA THR A 22 -7.12 -2.75 -3.98
C THR A 22 -5.75 -2.40 -3.42
N ALA A 23 -5.70 -1.96 -2.16
CA ALA A 23 -4.48 -1.80 -1.37
C ALA A 23 -4.26 -3.03 -0.49
N SER A 24 -3.11 -3.67 -0.62
CA SER A 24 -2.64 -4.79 0.20
C SER A 24 -1.55 -4.31 1.16
N MET A 25 -1.78 -4.48 2.46
CA MET A 25 -0.88 -4.08 3.54
C MET A 25 -0.42 -5.31 4.34
N ALA A 26 0.88 -5.57 4.35
CA ALA A 26 1.52 -6.66 5.09
C ALA A 26 1.76 -6.33 6.57
N GLY A 27 1.68 -5.06 6.97
CA GLY A 27 1.97 -4.57 8.33
C GLY A 27 0.75 -4.19 9.19
N ASN A 28 1.00 -3.44 10.27
CA ASN A 28 -0.02 -2.94 11.21
C ASN A 28 -1.10 -2.14 10.48
N ALA A 29 -2.32 -2.68 10.47
CA ALA A 29 -3.44 -2.05 9.79
C ALA A 29 -3.80 -0.70 10.43
N MET A 30 -3.92 0.32 9.59
CA MET A 30 -4.51 1.60 9.97
C MET A 30 -5.97 1.41 10.38
N ARG A 31 -6.52 2.30 11.23
CA ARG A 31 -7.97 2.32 11.47
C ARG A 31 -8.67 2.78 10.20
N ASN A 32 -9.46 1.90 9.58
CA ASN A 32 -10.32 2.16 8.42
C ASN A 32 -9.56 2.53 7.11
N PRO A 33 -8.71 1.63 6.60
CA PRO A 33 -7.90 1.88 5.40
C PRO A 33 -8.74 2.05 4.12
N CYS A 34 -9.94 1.46 4.10
CA CYS A 34 -10.84 1.57 2.95
C CYS A 34 -11.43 2.97 2.79
N ALA A 35 -11.91 3.60 3.88
CA ALA A 35 -12.46 4.95 3.81
C ALA A 35 -11.39 5.98 3.37
N LEU A 36 -10.15 5.82 3.83
CA LEU A 36 -9.02 6.64 3.40
C LEU A 36 -8.70 6.43 1.91
N LEU A 37 -8.69 5.17 1.45
CA LEU A 37 -8.49 4.86 0.04
C LEU A 37 -9.57 5.52 -0.83
N VAL A 38 -10.85 5.39 -0.46
CA VAL A 38 -11.98 6.02 -1.17
C VAL A 38 -11.82 7.55 -1.21
N PHE A 39 -11.54 8.18 -0.07
CA PHE A 39 -11.35 9.63 -0.01
C PHE A 39 -10.22 10.08 -0.94
N TYR A 40 -9.10 9.36 -0.93
CA TYR A 40 -7.95 9.71 -1.75
C TYR A 40 -8.23 9.56 -3.25
N LEU A 41 -8.86 8.44 -3.63
CA LEU A 41 -9.28 8.21 -5.01
C LEU A 41 -10.22 9.32 -5.49
N GLN A 42 -11.18 9.71 -4.66
CA GLN A 42 -12.15 10.74 -5.02
C GLN A 42 -11.53 12.14 -5.10
N ALA A 43 -10.72 12.52 -4.10
CA ALA A 43 -10.19 13.88 -3.98
C ALA A 43 -9.05 14.16 -4.97
N ILE A 44 -8.23 13.16 -5.26
CA ILE A 44 -6.98 13.33 -6.01
C ILE A 44 -7.13 12.75 -7.41
N TYR A 45 -7.40 11.45 -7.53
CA TYR A 45 -7.35 10.76 -8.82
C TYR A 45 -8.60 11.00 -9.68
N ALA A 46 -9.76 11.08 -9.06
CA ALA A 46 -11.05 11.28 -9.74
C ALA A 46 -11.46 12.75 -9.88
N LYS A 47 -10.58 13.70 -9.57
CA LYS A 47 -10.91 15.13 -9.69
C LYS A 47 -11.30 15.48 -11.12
N GLY A 48 -12.54 15.92 -11.30
CA GLY A 48 -13.11 16.24 -12.62
C GLY A 48 -13.56 15.01 -13.44
N LEU A 49 -13.60 13.82 -12.82
CA LEU A 49 -14.21 12.62 -13.40
C LEU A 49 -15.56 12.38 -12.72
N GLU A 50 -16.58 12.01 -13.49
CA GLU A 50 -17.84 11.54 -12.91
C GLU A 50 -17.67 10.10 -12.43
N ALA A 51 -17.51 9.97 -11.11
CA ALA A 51 -17.21 8.71 -10.45
C ALA A 51 -17.96 8.59 -9.12
N SER A 52 -18.54 7.42 -8.86
CA SER A 52 -19.11 7.07 -7.55
C SER A 52 -18.28 5.98 -6.91
N PHE A 53 -17.75 6.25 -5.72
CA PHE A 53 -16.89 5.30 -4.99
C PHE A 53 -17.64 4.61 -3.86
N MET A 54 -17.36 3.32 -3.67
CA MET A 54 -17.84 2.54 -2.55
C MET A 54 -16.72 1.68 -1.98
N CYS A 55 -16.74 1.52 -0.66
CA CYS A 55 -15.86 0.58 0.02
C CYS A 55 -16.34 -0.84 -0.19
N LEU A 56 -15.45 -1.71 -0.66
CA LEU A 56 -15.68 -3.14 -0.65
C LEU A 56 -15.13 -3.71 0.67
N PRO A 57 -15.99 -4.29 1.53
CA PRO A 57 -15.55 -4.88 2.78
C PRO A 57 -14.68 -6.09 2.47
N ASN A 58 -13.38 -5.98 2.71
CA ASN A 58 -12.47 -7.12 2.68
C ASN A 58 -12.25 -7.65 4.09
N LYS A 59 -12.20 -8.98 4.20
CA LYS A 59 -11.98 -9.69 5.47
C LYS A 59 -10.59 -9.34 6.03
N GLN A 60 -10.54 -9.18 7.35
CA GLN A 60 -9.35 -8.80 8.14
C GLN A 60 -8.32 -9.94 8.29
N ASP A 61 -8.18 -10.81 7.31
CA ASP A 61 -7.12 -11.81 7.33
C ASP A 61 -5.84 -11.18 6.74
N PRO A 62 -4.68 -11.25 7.43
CA PRO A 62 -3.44 -10.72 6.90
C PRO A 62 -3.05 -11.44 5.60
N PRO A 63 -2.57 -10.71 4.57
CA PRO A 63 -2.35 -9.26 4.55
C PRO A 63 -3.67 -8.48 4.52
N VAL A 64 -3.75 -7.38 5.27
CA VAL A 64 -4.97 -6.56 5.34
C VAL A 64 -5.21 -5.92 3.98
N GLN A 65 -6.36 -6.23 3.38
CA GLN A 65 -6.75 -5.68 2.10
C GLN A 65 -7.83 -4.60 2.28
N ALA A 66 -7.65 -3.47 1.61
CA ALA A 66 -8.65 -2.43 1.47
C ALA A 66 -8.99 -2.26 0.00
N SER A 67 -10.24 -2.47 -0.37
CA SER A 67 -10.67 -2.34 -1.76
C SER A 67 -11.73 -1.25 -1.90
N ALA A 68 -11.55 -0.39 -2.89
CA ALA A 68 -12.50 0.63 -3.30
C ALA A 68 -12.99 0.31 -4.71
N PHE A 69 -14.30 0.35 -4.91
CA PHE A 69 -14.91 0.20 -6.22
C PHE A 69 -15.45 1.56 -6.69
N ALA A 70 -15.17 1.92 -7.93
CA ALA A 70 -15.60 3.14 -8.58
C ALA A 70 -16.49 2.78 -9.78
N VAL A 71 -17.68 3.37 -9.84
CA VAL A 71 -18.51 3.36 -11.05
C VAL A 71 -18.26 4.65 -11.80
N MET A 72 -17.80 4.53 -13.05
CA MET A 72 -17.46 5.63 -13.94
C MET A 72 -18.53 5.80 -15.01
N SER A 73 -18.91 7.03 -15.33
CA SER A 73 -19.93 7.31 -16.36
C SER A 73 -19.52 6.91 -17.77
N THR A 74 -18.21 6.88 -18.06
CA THR A 74 -17.67 6.57 -19.41
C THR A 74 -16.41 5.72 -19.34
N ARG A 75 -16.10 5.01 -20.43
CA ARG A 75 -14.83 4.29 -20.61
C ARG A 75 -13.62 5.23 -20.56
N GLY A 76 -13.75 6.44 -21.11
CA GLY A 76 -12.70 7.45 -21.08
C GLY A 76 -12.37 7.90 -19.65
N ALA A 77 -13.39 8.06 -18.80
CA ALA A 77 -13.19 8.41 -17.40
C ALA A 77 -12.48 7.28 -16.63
N ALA A 78 -12.86 6.02 -16.86
CA ALA A 78 -12.18 4.87 -16.28
C ALA A 78 -10.71 4.80 -16.69
N ALA A 79 -10.41 4.97 -17.99
CA ALA A 79 -9.04 5.00 -18.49
C ALA A 79 -8.23 6.17 -17.91
N ALA A 80 -8.83 7.36 -17.80
CA ALA A 80 -8.19 8.52 -17.18
C ALA A 80 -7.89 8.31 -15.70
N LEU A 81 -8.79 7.67 -14.95
CA LEU A 81 -8.57 7.31 -13.55
C LEU A 81 -7.37 6.37 -13.43
N LEU A 82 -7.34 5.29 -14.22
CA LEU A 82 -6.26 4.29 -14.22
C LEU A 82 -4.91 4.86 -14.68
N SER A 83 -4.90 5.72 -15.69
CA SER A 83 -3.70 6.43 -16.16
C SER A 83 -3.17 7.36 -15.08
N ARG A 84 -4.00 8.20 -14.44
CA ARG A 84 -3.56 9.07 -13.33
C ARG A 84 -3.00 8.26 -12.17
N LEU A 85 -3.68 7.17 -11.83
CA LEU A 85 -3.24 6.20 -10.85
C LEU A 85 -1.81 5.70 -11.14
N THR A 86 -1.49 5.42 -12.41
CA THR A 86 -0.19 4.88 -12.85
C THR A 86 0.90 5.96 -13.01
N GLU A 87 0.53 7.12 -13.55
CA GLU A 87 1.48 8.14 -14.04
C GLU A 87 1.74 9.26 -13.04
N ASP A 88 0.77 9.58 -12.15
CA ASP A 88 0.92 10.64 -11.15
C ASP A 88 1.69 10.14 -9.92
N LYS A 89 3.02 10.21 -10.04
CA LYS A 89 3.96 9.89 -8.98
C LYS A 89 3.72 10.72 -7.71
N ALA A 90 3.46 12.02 -7.82
CA ALA A 90 3.31 12.86 -6.64
C ALA A 90 2.09 12.41 -5.80
N SER A 91 0.97 12.15 -6.48
CA SER A 91 -0.22 11.60 -5.86
C SER A 91 0.00 10.17 -5.34
N GLY A 92 0.77 9.34 -6.05
CA GLY A 92 1.11 7.99 -5.60
C GLY A 92 1.92 7.99 -4.30
N GLY A 93 2.92 8.86 -4.19
CA GLY A 93 3.75 8.99 -2.99
C GLY A 93 2.96 9.48 -1.77
N MET A 94 1.99 10.38 -1.97
CA MET A 94 1.12 10.83 -0.89
C MET A 94 0.08 9.76 -0.50
N LEU A 95 -0.42 8.95 -1.45
CA LEU A 95 -1.27 7.78 -1.13
C LEU A 95 -0.51 6.77 -0.26
N VAL A 96 0.73 6.44 -0.65
CA VAL A 96 1.63 5.54 0.10
C VAL A 96 1.81 6.04 1.54
N ARG A 97 2.11 7.33 1.73
CA ARG A 97 2.26 7.92 3.07
C ARG A 97 0.95 7.93 3.86
N THR A 98 -0.16 8.24 3.20
CA THR A 98 -1.49 8.33 3.82
C THR A 98 -2.01 6.97 4.26
N LEU A 99 -1.70 5.92 3.50
CA LEU A 99 -2.04 4.53 3.82
C LEU A 99 -0.95 3.81 4.62
N GLY A 100 0.18 4.46 4.90
CA GLY A 100 1.27 3.88 5.67
C GLY A 100 1.91 2.67 5.00
N LEU A 101 1.94 2.64 3.67
CA LEU A 101 2.40 1.47 2.91
C LEU A 101 3.91 1.31 3.04
N GLY A 102 4.34 0.11 3.44
CA GLY A 102 5.73 -0.29 3.60
C GLY A 102 6.27 -1.11 2.43
N CYS A 103 7.45 -1.69 2.61
CA CYS A 103 8.03 -2.63 1.64
C CYS A 103 7.22 -3.94 1.64
N GLY A 104 6.85 -4.42 0.45
CA GLY A 104 5.97 -5.58 0.28
C GLY A 104 4.47 -5.25 0.18
N ASP A 105 4.08 -4.00 0.45
CA ASP A 105 2.72 -3.52 0.23
C ASP A 105 2.51 -3.14 -1.24
N SER A 106 1.26 -3.19 -1.68
CA SER A 106 0.89 -2.84 -3.05
C SER A 106 -0.47 -2.15 -3.09
N VAL A 107 -0.71 -1.36 -4.12
CA VAL A 107 -2.04 -0.89 -4.47
C VAL A 107 -2.22 -1.18 -5.93
N ILE A 108 -3.28 -1.86 -6.36
CA ILE A 108 -3.51 -2.29 -7.75
C ILE A 108 -4.88 -1.79 -8.18
N GLY A 109 -4.99 -1.14 -9.34
CA GLY A 109 -6.26 -0.65 -9.90
C GLY A 109 -6.59 -1.30 -11.23
N TYR A 110 -7.72 -1.96 -11.40
CA TYR A 110 -8.12 -2.64 -12.64
C TYR A 110 -9.59 -2.40 -12.99
N SER A 111 -9.96 -2.54 -14.26
CA SER A 111 -11.36 -2.46 -14.72
C SER A 111 -11.73 -3.74 -15.48
N ASN A 112 -12.71 -4.49 -14.97
CA ASN A 112 -13.18 -5.72 -15.60
C ASN A 112 -14.10 -5.44 -16.80
N ASP A 113 -14.92 -4.40 -16.73
CA ASP A 113 -16.02 -4.18 -17.68
C ASP A 113 -15.58 -3.41 -18.94
N CYS A 114 -14.44 -2.72 -18.88
CA CYS A 114 -14.02 -1.80 -19.93
C CYS A 114 -12.85 -2.35 -20.76
N GLY A 115 -12.42 -3.59 -20.51
CA GLY A 115 -11.30 -4.23 -21.21
C GLY A 115 -9.97 -3.51 -21.00
N THR A 116 -9.88 -2.72 -19.93
CA THR A 116 -8.72 -1.89 -19.60
C THR A 116 -8.22 -2.30 -18.22
N THR A 117 -7.05 -2.91 -18.18
CA THR A 117 -6.33 -3.15 -16.94
C THR A 117 -5.39 -1.96 -16.74
N GLY A 118 -5.66 -1.14 -15.73
CA GLY A 118 -4.59 -0.30 -15.18
C GLY A 118 -3.67 -1.18 -14.35
N GLY A 119 -2.40 -0.84 -14.29
CA GLY A 119 -1.52 -1.39 -13.27
C GLY A 119 -1.49 -0.40 -12.12
N LEU A 120 -1.44 -0.87 -10.87
CA LEU A 120 -0.91 0.01 -9.85
C LEU A 120 0.13 -0.70 -8.99
N TYR A 121 1.11 0.14 -8.67
CA TYR A 121 2.19 0.10 -7.71
C TYR A 121 2.31 -1.16 -6.83
N SER A 122 3.47 -1.79 -6.95
CA SER A 122 3.99 -2.74 -5.98
C SER A 122 5.25 -2.12 -5.39
N ASN A 123 5.33 -1.99 -4.06
CA ASN A 123 6.59 -1.66 -3.38
C ASN A 123 7.44 -2.93 -3.19
N LYS A 124 7.28 -3.91 -4.08
CA LYS A 124 8.17 -5.05 -4.17
C LYS A 124 9.38 -4.66 -5.01
N PRO A 125 10.59 -5.03 -4.58
CA PRO A 125 11.83 -4.70 -5.29
C PRO A 125 11.89 -5.25 -6.72
N GLU A 126 11.06 -6.25 -7.05
CA GLU A 126 11.03 -6.98 -8.32
C GLU A 126 10.18 -6.27 -9.40
N ASP A 127 9.20 -5.45 -9.00
CA ASP A 127 8.20 -4.87 -9.92
C ASP A 127 8.58 -3.49 -10.49
N GLY A 128 9.82 -3.04 -10.27
CA GLY A 128 10.34 -1.76 -10.79
C GLY A 128 9.78 -0.55 -10.02
N PRO A 129 10.50 -0.04 -9.01
CA PRO A 129 9.97 1.01 -8.16
C PRO A 129 10.02 2.37 -8.85
N LEU A 130 8.87 2.99 -9.05
CA LEU A 130 8.80 4.46 -9.14
C LEU A 130 9.07 5.13 -7.78
N PHE A 131 9.04 4.37 -6.68
CA PHE A 131 9.39 4.81 -5.33
C PHE A 131 10.30 3.79 -4.67
N ASN A 132 11.56 4.16 -4.44
CA ASN A 132 12.48 3.34 -3.67
C ASN A 132 11.84 3.01 -2.32
N CYS A 133 11.80 1.73 -1.98
CA CYS A 133 11.67 1.25 -0.61
C CYS A 133 12.55 2.13 0.29
N TYR A 134 11.95 3.04 1.06
CA TYR A 134 12.72 3.79 2.03
C TYR A 134 13.10 2.79 3.12
N SER A 135 14.39 2.54 3.28
CA SER A 135 14.88 1.82 4.45
C SER A 135 14.28 2.46 5.71
N PRO A 136 13.86 1.68 6.72
CA PRO A 136 13.42 2.25 7.97
C PRO A 136 14.50 3.21 8.50
N PRO A 137 14.13 4.33 9.15
CA PRO A 137 15.12 5.22 9.74
C PRO A 137 16.06 4.41 10.65
N PRO A 138 17.37 4.70 10.66
CA PRO A 138 18.32 3.94 11.46
C PRO A 138 17.90 3.97 12.93
N GLU A 139 18.06 2.84 13.63
CA GLU A 139 17.79 2.77 15.06
C GLU A 139 18.62 3.84 15.80
N PRO A 140 18.06 4.47 16.86
CA PRO A 140 18.84 5.39 17.69
C PRO A 140 20.09 4.68 18.23
N PRO A 141 21.23 5.38 18.36
CA PRO A 141 22.44 4.76 18.92
C PRO A 141 22.16 4.24 20.32
N THR A 142 22.58 3.00 20.58
CA THR A 142 22.50 2.39 21.91
C THR A 142 23.28 3.25 22.90
N PRO A 143 22.71 3.60 24.07
CA PRO A 143 23.45 4.29 25.12
C PRO A 143 24.72 3.51 25.50
N PRO A 144 25.83 4.20 25.85
CA PRO A 144 27.03 3.51 26.33
C PRO A 144 26.70 2.64 27.54
N ARG A 145 27.27 1.44 27.60
CA ARG A 145 27.10 0.56 28.77
C ARG A 145 27.63 1.26 30.02
N PRO A 146 26.95 1.13 31.18
CA PRO A 146 27.51 1.58 32.45
C PRO A 146 28.87 0.91 32.70
N PRO A 147 29.80 1.58 33.40
CA PRO A 147 31.06 0.96 33.79
C PRO A 147 30.82 -0.30 34.61
N THR A 148 31.57 -1.36 34.32
CA THR A 148 31.55 -2.60 35.10
C THR A 148 31.95 -2.30 36.55
N PRO A 149 31.22 -2.80 37.55
CA PRO A 149 31.65 -2.69 38.95
C PRO A 149 33.02 -3.33 39.15
N PRO A 150 33.86 -2.81 40.08
CA PRO A 150 35.12 -3.46 40.43
C PRO A 150 34.87 -4.88 40.94
N LEU A 151 35.71 -5.82 40.51
CA LEU A 151 35.67 -7.19 41.02
C LEU A 151 35.87 -7.18 42.55
N PRO A 152 35.11 -7.99 43.31
CA PRO A 152 35.38 -8.18 44.72
C PRO A 152 36.77 -8.80 44.92
N PRO A 153 37.47 -8.46 46.02
CA PRO A 153 38.79 -9.02 46.31
C PRO A 153 38.70 -10.55 46.46
N PRO A 154 39.76 -11.29 46.08
CA PRO A 154 39.80 -12.73 46.26
C PRO A 154 39.66 -13.10 47.75
N PRO A 155 39.01 -14.24 48.06
CA PRO A 155 38.89 -14.71 49.43
C PRO A 155 40.28 -15.01 50.04
N PRO A 156 40.44 -14.83 51.36
CA PRO A 156 41.69 -15.13 52.04
C PRO A 156 42.03 -16.63 51.93
N PRO A 157 43.33 -16.99 51.93
CA PRO A 157 43.75 -18.38 51.91
C PRO A 157 43.22 -19.13 53.15
N PRO A 158 42.87 -20.42 53.00
CA PRO A 158 42.46 -21.24 54.13
C PRO A 158 43.58 -21.35 55.17
N PRO A 159 43.23 -21.42 56.47
CA PRO A 159 44.23 -21.60 57.53
C PRO A 159 44.98 -22.93 57.33
N PRO A 160 46.27 -22.99 57.72
CA PRO A 160 47.04 -24.22 57.69
C PRO A 160 46.35 -25.27 58.58
N PHE A 161 46.18 -26.47 58.04
CA PHE A 161 45.64 -27.60 58.79
C PHE A 161 46.56 -27.92 59.98
N PRO A 162 45.99 -28.25 61.15
CA PRO A 162 46.79 -28.73 62.27
C PRO A 162 47.48 -30.05 61.90
N PRO A 163 48.67 -30.31 62.45
CA PRO A 163 49.35 -31.59 62.24
C PRO A 163 48.44 -32.73 62.68
N LEU A 164 48.34 -33.76 61.84
CA LEU A 164 47.66 -35.00 62.21
C LEU A 164 48.37 -35.63 63.42
N PRO A 165 47.61 -36.10 64.43
CA PRO A 165 48.19 -36.81 65.56
C PRO A 165 48.82 -38.15 65.13
N PRO A 166 49.83 -38.63 65.88
CA PRO A 166 50.55 -39.87 65.59
C PRO A 166 49.69 -41.14 65.73
#